data_AF-A0A517Y4H6-F1
#
_entry.id   AF-A0A517Y4H6-F1
#
_cell.length_a   1.000
_cell.length_b   1.000
_cell.length_c   1.000
_cell.angle_alpha   90.00
_cell.angle_beta   90.00
_cell.angle_gamma   90.00
#
_symmetry.space_group_name_H-M   'P 1'
#
loop_
_entity.id
_entity.type
_entity.pdbx_description
1 polymer ?
#
loop_
_entity_poly.entity_id
_entity_poly.type
_entity_poly.pdbx_seq_one_letter_code
_entity_poly.pdbx_strand_id
1 'polypeptide(L)'
;MWIFSQKKRSSQRQPEQRRRRVRLGCEQLEERWTPAADLVPALVNMVDRVAVGSTVQVNVDIDNRGNVSSGSYVVEFRLSTDATITRTDLLLASVTRSTIAAARDSQWVQTLTIPANLAAGNYTIGVVVDPLNRIRENIETNNTLGDATASTLFVNSLTGTVKYSSTTKAVALRPLNPSAELYNDRNTWIVIHGRNSSPATTGVAQIAAAIEAEYTDDQVLVLDWTAAAASGLIGGSGENFIKPVAAWAASVLVGYGITADEINVVGHSWGAYIGAEMGEVLTEVNTIMALDPATDFPGGSYNPEGTSSGVPEVNFARNSRYSWAFYESAKDIYGSAKTSATADESFVVRNSDHSKTVQVVADIISRNQATSLLAAQFDLQRLLAAAANPIWVTNQFNINGQRADGQPYEAVLAAASGGVKIQSLTFYNGTSSQVITI
;
A
#
# COMPACT_ATOMS: atom_id res chain seq x y z
N MET A 1 -100.07 -90.46 -18.60
CA MET A 1 -100.87 -90.38 -17.35
C MET A 1 -100.75 -88.95 -16.84
N TRP A 2 -101.84 -88.19 -16.88
CA TRP A 2 -101.90 -86.77 -16.53
C TRP A 2 -102.01 -86.62 -15.01
N ILE A 3 -101.15 -85.81 -14.39
CA ILE A 3 -101.48 -85.08 -13.16
C ILE A 3 -100.88 -83.68 -13.25
N PHE A 4 -101.78 -82.68 -13.30
CA PHE A 4 -101.52 -81.26 -13.12
C PHE A 4 -101.17 -80.95 -11.67
N SER A 5 -100.29 -79.96 -11.46
CA SER A 5 -100.42 -79.06 -10.32
C SER A 5 -99.97 -77.66 -10.72
N GLN A 6 -100.92 -76.73 -10.68
CA GLN A 6 -100.71 -75.31 -10.88
C GLN A 6 -100.28 -74.64 -9.57
N LYS A 7 -99.31 -73.71 -9.64
CA LYS A 7 -99.34 -72.53 -8.78
C LYS A 7 -98.68 -71.31 -9.43
N LYS A 8 -99.57 -70.39 -9.82
CA LYS A 8 -99.49 -68.92 -9.94
C LYS A 8 -98.13 -68.22 -10.06
N ARG A 9 -98.05 -67.50 -11.18
CA ARG A 9 -97.18 -66.35 -11.48
C ARG A 9 -97.18 -65.29 -10.37
N SER A 10 -96.00 -64.78 -10.04
CA SER A 10 -95.81 -63.38 -9.62
C SER A 10 -94.71 -62.75 -10.47
N SER A 11 -95.13 -61.84 -11.35
CA SER A 11 -94.28 -61.03 -12.21
C SER A 11 -93.64 -59.92 -11.35
N GLN A 12 -92.33 -59.95 -11.18
CA GLN A 12 -91.55 -58.77 -10.80
C GLN A 12 -90.56 -58.47 -11.93
N ARG A 13 -90.87 -57.40 -12.67
CA ARG A 13 -89.91 -56.69 -13.52
C ARG A 13 -89.12 -55.73 -12.63
N GLN A 14 -87.80 -55.67 -12.83
CA GLN A 14 -86.92 -54.48 -12.82
C GLN A 14 -85.45 -54.90 -12.55
N PRO A 15 -84.42 -54.13 -12.96
CA PRO A 15 -84.23 -53.44 -14.24
C PRO A 15 -82.85 -53.79 -14.87
N GLU A 16 -82.66 -53.40 -16.13
CA GLU A 16 -81.39 -53.53 -16.87
C GLU A 16 -80.19 -52.98 -16.09
N GLN A 17 -79.21 -53.83 -15.80
CA GLN A 17 -77.88 -53.39 -15.38
C GLN A 17 -77.14 -52.76 -16.57
N ARG A 18 -77.35 -51.45 -16.77
CA ARG A 18 -76.40 -50.62 -17.54
C ARG A 18 -75.04 -50.69 -16.84
N ARG A 19 -74.13 -51.51 -17.38
CA ARG A 19 -72.70 -51.46 -17.04
C ARG A 19 -72.20 -50.05 -17.37
N ARG A 20 -72.15 -49.16 -16.38
CA ARG A 20 -71.35 -47.94 -16.46
C ARG A 20 -69.89 -48.41 -16.58
N ARG A 21 -69.33 -48.35 -17.80
CA ARG A 21 -67.88 -48.26 -17.97
C ARG A 21 -67.47 -47.01 -17.22
N VAL A 22 -66.97 -47.17 -16.00
CA VAL A 22 -66.14 -46.16 -15.37
C VAL A 22 -64.93 -46.05 -16.29
N ARG A 23 -64.90 -44.99 -17.12
CA ARG A 23 -63.63 -44.54 -17.67
C ARG A 23 -62.82 -44.15 -16.45
N LEU A 24 -61.90 -45.03 -16.06
CA LEU A 24 -60.72 -44.61 -15.31
C LEU A 24 -60.03 -43.62 -16.24
N GLY A 25 -60.34 -42.34 -16.06
CA GLY A 25 -59.55 -41.27 -16.61
C GLY A 25 -58.17 -41.48 -16.04
N CYS A 26 -57.24 -41.88 -16.89
CA CYS A 26 -55.85 -41.60 -16.66
C CYS A 26 -55.77 -40.07 -16.71
N GLU A 27 -56.04 -39.40 -15.58
CA GLU A 27 -55.50 -38.05 -15.38
C GLU A 27 -54.00 -38.24 -15.47
N GLN A 28 -53.49 -37.90 -16.64
CA GLN A 28 -52.11 -37.51 -16.82
C GLN A 28 -51.77 -36.66 -15.60
N LEU A 29 -50.85 -37.15 -14.78
CA LEU A 29 -50.14 -36.34 -13.81
C LEU A 29 -49.45 -35.26 -14.65
N GLU A 30 -50.17 -34.21 -15.02
CA GLU A 30 -49.53 -32.96 -15.41
C GLU A 30 -48.71 -32.60 -14.19
N GLU A 31 -47.40 -32.59 -14.38
CA GLU A 31 -46.45 -32.02 -13.45
C GLU A 31 -47.00 -30.65 -13.07
N ARG A 32 -47.67 -30.58 -11.91
CA ARG A 32 -48.15 -29.32 -11.38
C ARG A 32 -46.88 -28.55 -11.08
N TRP A 33 -46.45 -27.71 -12.02
CA TRP A 33 -45.46 -26.69 -11.81
C TRP A 33 -45.94 -25.89 -10.61
N THR A 34 -45.43 -26.24 -9.44
CA THR A 34 -45.79 -25.57 -8.21
C THR A 34 -45.27 -24.15 -8.35
N PRO A 35 -46.13 -23.11 -8.28
CA PRO A 35 -45.66 -21.75 -8.47
C PRO A 35 -44.53 -21.42 -7.49
N ALA A 36 -43.38 -21.00 -8.02
CA ALA A 36 -42.16 -20.71 -7.25
C ALA A 36 -41.26 -19.73 -8.04
N ALA A 37 -40.49 -18.93 -7.30
CA ALA A 37 -39.50 -18.02 -7.87
C ALA A 37 -38.29 -18.81 -8.39
N ASP A 38 -37.36 -18.16 -9.06
CA ASP A 38 -36.05 -18.75 -9.42
C ASP A 38 -35.04 -17.60 -9.56
N LEU A 39 -34.40 -17.23 -8.45
CA LEU A 39 -33.45 -16.14 -8.32
C LEU A 39 -32.07 -16.59 -8.79
N VAL A 40 -31.71 -16.17 -10.00
CA VAL A 40 -30.44 -16.53 -10.61
C VAL A 40 -29.60 -15.27 -10.76
N PRO A 41 -28.49 -15.11 -10.03
CA PRO A 41 -27.54 -14.05 -10.35
C PRO A 41 -27.02 -14.24 -11.77
N ALA A 42 -27.18 -13.19 -12.60
CA ALA A 42 -26.85 -13.19 -14.02
C ALA A 42 -25.56 -12.40 -14.31
N LEU A 43 -25.23 -11.41 -13.46
CA LEU A 43 -23.99 -10.66 -13.52
C LEU A 43 -23.50 -10.34 -12.11
N VAL A 44 -22.21 -10.53 -11.91
CA VAL A 44 -21.43 -9.86 -10.88
C VAL A 44 -20.11 -9.48 -11.52
N ASN A 45 -19.74 -8.21 -11.46
CA ASN A 45 -18.50 -7.74 -12.07
C ASN A 45 -17.83 -6.68 -11.17
N MET A 46 -16.56 -6.91 -10.87
CA MET A 46 -15.66 -5.97 -10.21
C MET A 46 -14.52 -5.58 -11.16
N VAL A 47 -13.89 -4.45 -10.90
CA VAL A 47 -12.72 -4.00 -11.66
C VAL A 47 -11.56 -4.99 -11.54
N ASP A 48 -10.80 -5.19 -12.63
CA ASP A 48 -9.77 -6.24 -12.72
C ASP A 48 -8.59 -6.07 -11.75
N ARG A 49 -8.34 -4.86 -11.25
CA ARG A 49 -7.25 -4.56 -10.31
C ARG A 49 -7.72 -3.66 -9.19
N VAL A 50 -7.51 -4.10 -7.95
CA VAL A 50 -8.04 -3.42 -6.76
C VAL A 50 -6.99 -3.41 -5.65
N ALA A 51 -6.76 -2.23 -5.05
CA ALA A 51 -5.93 -2.13 -3.86
C ALA A 51 -6.69 -2.68 -2.64
N VAL A 52 -6.04 -3.47 -1.79
CA VAL A 52 -6.61 -3.89 -0.50
C VAL A 52 -6.93 -2.65 0.36
N GLY A 53 -7.97 -2.72 1.19
CA GLY A 53 -8.43 -1.58 1.99
C GLY A 53 -9.24 -0.54 1.22
N SER A 54 -9.31 -0.63 -0.10
CA SER A 54 -10.05 0.33 -0.93
C SER A 54 -11.55 0.01 -0.98
N THR A 55 -12.31 1.00 -1.47
CA THR A 55 -13.74 0.84 -1.76
C THR A 55 -13.95 0.69 -3.27
N VAL A 56 -14.71 -0.31 -3.68
CA VAL A 56 -14.98 -0.64 -5.09
C VAL A 56 -16.47 -0.65 -5.40
N GLN A 57 -16.80 -0.39 -6.65
CA GLN A 57 -18.16 -0.54 -7.19
C GLN A 57 -18.26 -1.87 -7.93
N VAL A 58 -19.28 -2.66 -7.60
CA VAL A 58 -19.59 -3.95 -8.21
C VAL A 58 -20.93 -3.85 -8.91
N ASN A 59 -20.96 -4.17 -10.20
CA ASN A 59 -22.21 -4.25 -10.97
C ASN A 59 -22.87 -5.60 -10.70
N VAL A 60 -24.17 -5.59 -10.44
CA VAL A 60 -24.94 -6.81 -10.12
C VAL A 60 -26.21 -6.87 -10.94
N ASP A 61 -26.54 -8.06 -11.42
CA ASP A 61 -27.82 -8.40 -12.02
C ASP A 61 -28.33 -9.73 -11.46
N ILE A 62 -29.60 -9.76 -11.08
CA ILE A 62 -30.29 -10.97 -10.60
C ILE A 62 -31.60 -11.10 -11.36
N ASP A 63 -31.76 -12.24 -12.05
CA ASP A 63 -32.98 -12.65 -12.70
C ASP A 63 -33.90 -13.34 -11.71
N ASN A 64 -35.22 -13.12 -11.81
CA ASN A 64 -36.22 -14.09 -11.35
C ASN A 64 -36.80 -14.82 -12.57
N ARG A 65 -36.31 -16.03 -12.85
CA ARG A 65 -36.76 -16.88 -13.96
C ARG A 65 -38.00 -17.71 -13.62
N GLY A 66 -38.50 -17.59 -12.40
CA GLY A 66 -39.70 -18.26 -11.92
C GLY A 66 -40.99 -17.61 -12.39
N ASN A 67 -42.11 -18.26 -12.09
CA ASN A 67 -43.45 -17.83 -12.51
C ASN A 67 -44.22 -17.06 -11.41
N VAL A 68 -43.59 -16.81 -10.26
CA VAL A 68 -44.10 -15.93 -9.19
C VAL A 68 -43.05 -14.93 -8.76
N SER A 69 -43.47 -13.86 -8.08
CA SER A 69 -42.57 -12.89 -7.46
C SER A 69 -41.75 -13.51 -6.33
N SER A 70 -40.49 -13.11 -6.20
CA SER A 70 -39.57 -13.62 -5.17
C SER A 70 -39.95 -13.22 -3.73
N GLY A 71 -40.65 -12.10 -3.56
CA GLY A 71 -40.67 -11.41 -2.26
C GLY A 71 -39.30 -10.80 -1.94
N SER A 72 -39.13 -10.27 -0.73
CA SER A 72 -37.84 -9.71 -0.31
C SER A 72 -36.80 -10.81 -0.11
N TYR A 73 -35.61 -10.62 -0.64
CA TYR A 73 -34.50 -11.59 -0.62
C TYR A 73 -33.21 -10.94 -0.08
N VAL A 74 -32.27 -11.78 0.33
CA VAL A 74 -30.94 -11.37 0.79
C VAL A 74 -29.91 -11.73 -0.28
N VAL A 75 -28.92 -10.86 -0.46
CA VAL A 75 -27.75 -11.10 -1.30
C VAL A 75 -26.50 -10.92 -0.44
N GLU A 76 -25.68 -11.97 -0.34
CA GLU A 76 -24.36 -11.93 0.28
C GLU A 76 -23.30 -11.74 -0.80
N PHE A 77 -22.41 -10.77 -0.62
CA PHE A 77 -21.22 -10.55 -1.46
C PHE A 77 -20.04 -11.27 -0.84
N ARG A 78 -19.42 -12.17 -1.61
CA ARG A 78 -18.37 -13.08 -1.17
C ARG A 78 -17.11 -12.85 -1.98
N LEU A 79 -15.95 -12.96 -1.35
CA LEU A 79 -14.65 -12.90 -2.00
C LEU A 79 -13.94 -14.24 -1.83
N SER A 80 -13.69 -14.92 -2.94
CA SER A 80 -13.08 -16.25 -3.00
C SER A 80 -11.67 -16.20 -3.58
N THR A 81 -10.84 -17.16 -3.19
CA THR A 81 -9.51 -17.42 -3.78
C THR A 81 -9.58 -18.34 -5.01
N ASP A 82 -10.77 -18.85 -5.35
CA ASP A 82 -11.02 -19.66 -6.52
C ASP A 82 -12.30 -19.21 -7.26
N ALA A 83 -12.61 -19.84 -8.39
CA ALA A 83 -13.75 -19.47 -9.22
C ALA A 83 -15.12 -19.93 -8.67
N THR A 84 -15.14 -20.74 -7.62
CA THR A 84 -16.37 -21.29 -7.03
C THR A 84 -16.79 -20.47 -5.82
N ILE A 85 -17.98 -19.89 -5.88
CA ILE A 85 -18.51 -19.07 -4.80
C ILE A 85 -19.30 -19.91 -3.82
N THR A 86 -18.94 -19.82 -2.55
CA THR A 86 -19.54 -20.56 -1.45
C THR A 86 -19.80 -19.65 -0.25
N ARG A 87 -20.62 -20.12 0.70
CA ARG A 87 -20.88 -19.38 1.94
C ARG A 87 -19.71 -19.39 2.94
N THR A 88 -18.69 -20.20 2.70
CA THR A 88 -17.46 -20.23 3.49
C THR A 88 -16.44 -19.18 3.06
N ASP A 89 -16.62 -18.60 1.86
CA ASP A 89 -15.79 -17.51 1.36
C ASP A 89 -15.97 -16.24 2.20
N LEU A 90 -15.02 -15.31 2.07
CA LEU A 90 -15.01 -14.09 2.87
C LEU A 90 -16.24 -13.23 2.58
N LEU A 91 -17.07 -12.99 3.60
CA LEU A 91 -18.23 -12.09 3.49
C LEU A 91 -17.76 -10.63 3.47
N LEU A 92 -18.05 -9.92 2.38
CA LEU A 92 -17.80 -8.48 2.27
C LEU A 92 -19.03 -7.65 2.68
N ALA A 93 -20.22 -8.07 2.27
CA ALA A 93 -21.46 -7.39 2.58
C ALA A 93 -22.66 -8.33 2.51
N SER A 94 -23.73 -8.01 3.23
CA SER A 94 -25.03 -8.67 3.13
C SER A 94 -26.10 -7.59 2.98
N VAL A 95 -26.88 -7.63 1.90
CA VAL A 95 -27.89 -6.63 1.60
C VAL A 95 -29.26 -7.29 1.43
N THR A 96 -30.31 -6.61 1.91
CA THR A 96 -31.69 -7.01 1.65
C THR A 96 -32.22 -6.24 0.45
N ARG A 97 -32.87 -6.95 -0.48
CA ARG A 97 -33.47 -6.38 -1.69
C ARG A 97 -34.98 -6.58 -1.68
N SER A 98 -35.68 -5.68 -2.36
CA SER A 98 -37.11 -5.77 -2.59
C SER A 98 -37.43 -6.86 -3.61
N THR A 99 -38.70 -7.22 -3.74
CA THR A 99 -39.15 -8.25 -4.69
C THR A 99 -38.71 -8.00 -6.13
N ILE A 100 -38.36 -9.07 -6.83
CA ILE A 100 -38.32 -9.13 -8.29
C ILE A 100 -39.59 -9.83 -8.76
N ALA A 101 -40.31 -9.23 -9.71
CA ALA A 101 -41.51 -9.84 -10.29
C ALA A 101 -41.14 -11.09 -11.11
N ALA A 102 -42.11 -11.95 -11.40
CA ALA A 102 -41.88 -13.12 -12.25
C ALA A 102 -41.32 -12.71 -13.62
N ALA A 103 -40.32 -13.43 -14.13
CA ALA A 103 -39.65 -13.18 -15.41
C ALA A 103 -39.11 -11.75 -15.58
N ARG A 104 -38.61 -11.15 -14.50
CA ARG A 104 -37.95 -9.84 -14.47
C ARG A 104 -36.59 -9.94 -13.78
N ASP A 105 -35.80 -8.90 -13.95
CA ASP A 105 -34.47 -8.74 -13.38
C ASP A 105 -34.42 -7.57 -12.38
N SER A 106 -33.33 -7.49 -11.62
CA SER A 106 -32.96 -6.30 -10.85
C SER A 106 -31.46 -6.04 -10.95
N GLN A 107 -31.15 -4.89 -11.54
CA GLN A 107 -29.79 -4.40 -11.68
C GLN A 107 -29.47 -3.28 -10.68
N TRP A 108 -28.26 -3.30 -10.12
CA TRP A 108 -27.76 -2.19 -9.31
C TRP A 108 -26.23 -2.20 -9.19
N VAL A 109 -25.68 -1.11 -8.67
CA VAL A 109 -24.26 -1.00 -8.30
C VAL A 109 -24.14 -1.10 -6.79
N GLN A 110 -23.33 -2.05 -6.31
CA GLN A 110 -23.00 -2.20 -4.91
C GLN A 110 -21.62 -1.62 -4.62
N THR A 111 -21.54 -0.77 -3.59
CA THR A 111 -20.26 -0.32 -3.04
C THR A 111 -19.78 -1.31 -1.99
N LEU A 112 -18.57 -1.86 -2.14
CA LEU A 112 -17.95 -2.81 -1.22
C LEU A 112 -16.60 -2.28 -0.73
N THR A 113 -16.23 -2.62 0.50
CA THR A 113 -14.89 -2.34 1.04
C THR A 113 -14.08 -3.63 1.07
N ILE A 114 -12.92 -3.62 0.41
CA ILE A 114 -11.98 -4.73 0.44
C ILE A 114 -11.18 -4.66 1.75
N PRO A 115 -11.09 -5.74 2.55
CA PRO A 115 -10.29 -5.72 3.77
C PRO A 115 -8.81 -5.44 3.48
N ALA A 116 -8.20 -4.59 4.31
CA ALA A 116 -6.81 -4.15 4.13
C ALA A 116 -5.75 -5.21 4.47
N ASN A 117 -6.16 -6.30 5.14
CA ASN A 117 -5.27 -7.37 5.61
C ASN A 117 -5.23 -8.58 4.67
N LEU A 118 -5.77 -8.47 3.46
CA LEU A 118 -5.67 -9.51 2.46
C LEU A 118 -4.28 -9.50 1.82
N ALA A 119 -3.80 -10.69 1.46
CA ALA A 119 -2.59 -10.82 0.66
C ALA A 119 -2.85 -10.37 -0.77
N ALA A 120 -1.79 -9.92 -1.46
CA ALA A 120 -1.86 -9.71 -2.90
C ALA A 120 -2.12 -11.05 -3.62
N GLY A 121 -2.88 -11.02 -4.71
CA GLY A 121 -3.22 -12.22 -5.47
C GLY A 121 -4.53 -12.08 -6.24
N ASN A 122 -4.92 -13.13 -6.96
CA ASN A 122 -6.19 -13.15 -7.70
C ASN A 122 -7.32 -13.63 -6.80
N TYR A 123 -8.42 -12.88 -6.82
CA TYR A 123 -9.63 -13.17 -6.08
C TYR A 123 -10.85 -13.04 -6.99
N THR A 124 -11.83 -13.92 -6.80
CA THR A 124 -13.11 -13.86 -7.49
C THR A 124 -14.14 -13.25 -6.54
N ILE A 125 -14.71 -12.11 -6.91
CA ILE A 125 -15.91 -11.58 -6.26
C ILE A 125 -17.12 -12.41 -6.70
N GLY A 126 -18.06 -12.63 -5.81
CA GLY A 126 -19.28 -13.36 -6.12
C GLY A 126 -20.46 -12.93 -5.28
N VAL A 127 -21.62 -13.45 -5.66
CA VAL A 127 -22.87 -13.29 -4.92
C VAL A 127 -23.47 -14.63 -4.57
N VAL A 128 -24.07 -14.71 -3.39
CA VAL A 128 -24.97 -15.80 -2.96
C VAL A 128 -26.34 -15.18 -2.70
N VAL A 129 -27.31 -15.53 -3.53
CA VAL A 129 -28.69 -15.06 -3.43
C VAL A 129 -29.51 -16.02 -2.56
N ASP A 130 -30.41 -15.46 -1.76
CA ASP A 130 -31.16 -16.17 -0.73
C ASP A 130 -30.32 -17.22 0.04
N PRO A 131 -29.23 -16.79 0.69
CA PRO A 131 -28.24 -17.71 1.24
C PRO A 131 -28.78 -18.67 2.32
N LEU A 132 -29.94 -18.35 2.91
CA LEU A 132 -30.61 -19.14 3.95
C LEU A 132 -31.78 -19.98 3.42
N ASN A 133 -31.97 -20.05 2.09
CA ASN A 133 -33.03 -20.76 1.39
C ASN A 133 -34.41 -20.48 2.02
N ARG A 134 -34.72 -19.20 2.22
CA ARG A 134 -35.98 -18.73 2.84
C ARG A 134 -37.10 -18.58 1.80
N ILE A 135 -36.72 -18.30 0.56
CA ILE A 135 -37.61 -18.21 -0.59
C ILE A 135 -37.67 -19.61 -1.18
N ARG A 136 -38.88 -20.02 -1.56
CA ARG A 136 -39.08 -21.29 -2.24
C ARG A 136 -38.83 -21.08 -3.73
N GLU A 137 -37.86 -21.80 -4.26
CA GLU A 137 -37.42 -21.63 -5.64
C GLU A 137 -37.68 -22.89 -6.48
N ASN A 138 -37.70 -22.73 -7.80
CA ASN A 138 -37.78 -23.87 -8.72
C ASN A 138 -36.47 -24.67 -8.70
N ILE A 139 -35.35 -23.96 -8.58
CA ILE A 139 -34.01 -24.51 -8.51
C ILE A 139 -33.30 -23.79 -7.36
N GLU A 140 -32.82 -24.53 -6.37
CA GLU A 140 -32.15 -23.96 -5.17
C GLU A 140 -30.62 -23.96 -5.31
N THR A 141 -30.11 -24.48 -6.44
CA THR A 141 -28.69 -24.75 -6.68
C THR A 141 -28.02 -23.76 -7.64
N ASN A 142 -28.76 -22.79 -8.18
CA ASN A 142 -28.30 -21.80 -9.16
C ASN A 142 -28.22 -20.38 -8.57
N ASN A 143 -28.23 -20.25 -7.25
CA ASN A 143 -28.24 -18.96 -6.54
C ASN A 143 -26.85 -18.34 -6.34
N THR A 144 -25.83 -18.86 -7.01
CA THR A 144 -24.45 -18.41 -6.84
C THR A 144 -23.83 -18.05 -8.18
N LEU A 145 -23.14 -16.91 -8.22
CA LEU A 145 -22.35 -16.50 -9.38
C LEU A 145 -21.05 -15.86 -8.88
N GLY A 146 -19.93 -16.26 -9.47
CA GLY A 146 -18.66 -15.55 -9.38
C GLY A 146 -18.44 -14.69 -10.62
N ASP A 147 -17.64 -13.65 -10.48
CA ASP A 147 -17.19 -12.85 -11.62
C ASP A 147 -16.46 -13.75 -12.62
N ALA A 148 -16.73 -13.53 -13.90
CA ALA A 148 -16.12 -14.29 -14.98
C ALA A 148 -14.60 -14.06 -15.05
N THR A 149 -14.15 -12.89 -14.60
CA THR A 149 -12.74 -12.53 -14.51
C THR A 149 -12.36 -12.30 -13.05
N ALA A 150 -11.37 -13.02 -12.56
CA ALA A 150 -10.84 -12.76 -11.22
C ALA A 150 -10.12 -11.40 -11.19
N SER A 151 -10.32 -10.64 -10.13
CA SER A 151 -9.61 -9.38 -9.90
C SER A 151 -8.30 -9.65 -9.19
N THR A 152 -7.24 -8.97 -9.62
CA THR A 152 -5.96 -8.95 -8.90
C THR A 152 -6.02 -7.94 -7.76
N LEU A 153 -5.98 -8.43 -6.53
CA LEU A 153 -5.76 -7.61 -5.34
C LEU A 153 -4.27 -7.32 -5.18
N PHE A 154 -3.93 -6.08 -4.85
CA PHE A 154 -2.56 -5.66 -4.58
C PHE A 154 -2.48 -4.75 -3.35
N VAL A 155 -1.28 -4.64 -2.77
CA VAL A 155 -1.02 -3.72 -1.65
C VAL A 155 -0.47 -2.42 -2.21
N ASN A 156 -1.01 -1.28 -1.78
CA ASN A 156 -0.52 0.06 -2.14
C ASN A 156 -0.09 0.89 -0.91
N SER A 157 -0.30 0.37 0.30
CA SER A 157 0.18 1.01 1.51
C SER A 157 0.28 0.02 2.66
N LEU A 158 1.36 0.14 3.43
CA LEU A 158 1.53 -0.49 4.73
C LEU A 158 1.20 0.57 5.79
N THR A 159 0.13 0.36 6.55
CA THR A 159 -0.35 1.34 7.55
C THR A 159 -0.22 0.80 8.96
N GLY A 160 -0.03 1.69 9.93
CA GLY A 160 0.10 1.30 11.32
C GLY A 160 0.00 2.46 12.28
N THR A 161 0.31 2.17 13.54
CA THR A 161 0.41 3.18 14.59
C THR A 161 1.65 2.95 15.44
N VAL A 162 2.27 4.04 15.86
CA VAL A 162 3.40 4.06 16.79
C VAL A 162 3.00 4.73 18.08
N LYS A 163 3.61 4.31 19.18
CA LYS A 163 3.28 4.80 20.52
C LYS A 163 4.52 5.31 21.23
N TYR A 164 4.40 6.47 21.86
CA TYR A 164 5.35 6.99 22.82
C TYR A 164 4.59 7.45 24.07
N SER A 165 4.94 6.91 25.23
CA SER A 165 4.17 7.09 26.47
C SER A 165 2.67 6.76 26.25
N SER A 166 1.74 7.66 26.59
CA SER A 166 0.30 7.49 26.37
C SER A 166 -0.18 7.90 24.98
N THR A 167 0.69 8.44 24.11
CA THR A 167 0.29 9.01 22.82
C THR A 167 0.52 8.03 21.68
N THR A 168 -0.52 7.82 20.87
CA THR A 168 -0.48 6.99 19.65
C THR A 168 -0.57 7.88 18.42
N LYS A 169 0.23 7.60 17.39
CA LYS A 169 0.29 8.34 16.12
C LYS A 169 0.22 7.39 14.94
N ALA A 170 -0.52 7.77 13.90
CA ALA A 170 -0.58 7.01 12.66
C ALA A 170 0.71 7.17 11.85
N VAL A 171 1.08 6.11 11.14
CA VAL A 171 2.23 6.04 10.24
C VAL A 171 1.85 5.21 9.01
N ALA A 172 2.44 5.51 7.87
CA ALA A 172 2.26 4.74 6.65
C ALA A 172 3.51 4.72 5.78
N LEU A 173 3.74 3.59 5.10
CA LEU A 173 4.64 3.47 3.95
C LEU A 173 3.79 3.27 2.72
N ARG A 174 4.05 4.04 1.67
CA ARG A 174 3.30 3.98 0.41
C ARG A 174 4.14 4.48 -0.75
N PRO A 175 3.87 4.05 -1.99
CA PRO A 175 4.50 4.64 -3.15
C PRO A 175 4.18 6.13 -3.29
N LEU A 176 5.01 6.86 -4.05
CA LEU A 176 4.81 8.29 -4.32
C LEU A 176 3.44 8.53 -4.98
N ASN A 177 3.09 7.71 -5.97
CA ASN A 177 1.73 7.58 -6.49
C ASN A 177 0.92 6.63 -5.59
N PRO A 178 -0.05 7.11 -4.79
CA PRO A 178 -0.77 6.26 -3.83
C PRO A 178 -1.61 5.14 -4.45
N SER A 179 -1.83 5.18 -5.77
CA SER A 179 -2.55 4.13 -6.51
C SER A 179 -1.62 3.04 -7.07
N ALA A 180 -0.30 3.22 -6.96
CA ALA A 180 0.68 2.25 -7.42
C ALA A 180 0.77 1.03 -6.47
N GLU A 181 1.19 -0.09 -7.03
CA GLU A 181 1.46 -1.31 -6.27
C GLU A 181 2.78 -1.20 -5.50
N LEU A 182 2.80 -1.81 -4.33
CA LEU A 182 3.97 -1.97 -3.47
C LEU A 182 4.52 -3.38 -3.69
N TYR A 183 5.79 -3.47 -4.05
CA TYR A 183 6.45 -4.71 -4.43
C TYR A 183 7.29 -5.27 -3.27
N ASN A 184 7.53 -6.57 -3.24
CA ASN A 184 8.38 -7.23 -2.24
C ASN A 184 9.60 -7.94 -2.84
N ASP A 185 9.92 -7.61 -4.08
CA ASP A 185 10.96 -8.23 -4.90
C ASP A 185 11.84 -7.18 -5.62
N ARG A 186 11.92 -5.97 -5.06
CA ARG A 186 12.64 -4.83 -5.63
C ARG A 186 13.51 -4.13 -4.60
N ASN A 187 14.65 -3.61 -5.05
CA ASN A 187 15.36 -2.55 -4.34
C ASN A 187 14.38 -1.41 -4.03
N THR A 188 14.42 -0.95 -2.79
CA THR A 188 13.39 -0.09 -2.22
C THR A 188 14.02 1.15 -1.61
N TRP A 189 13.73 2.30 -2.21
CA TRP A 189 14.09 3.60 -1.66
C TRP A 189 13.01 4.09 -0.71
N ILE A 190 13.38 4.41 0.53
CA ILE A 190 12.49 4.96 1.55
C ILE A 190 12.83 6.43 1.76
N VAL A 191 11.97 7.33 1.28
CA VAL A 191 12.14 8.77 1.44
C VAL A 191 11.40 9.25 2.69
N ILE A 192 12.13 9.85 3.61
CA ILE A 192 11.66 10.21 4.96
C ILE A 192 11.78 11.71 5.19
N HIS A 193 10.64 12.37 5.44
CA HIS A 193 10.59 13.80 5.75
C HIS A 193 11.01 14.10 7.19
N GLY A 194 11.25 15.38 7.51
CA GLY A 194 11.62 15.85 8.84
C GLY A 194 10.47 16.35 9.72
N ARG A 195 10.84 17.13 10.76
CA ARG A 195 9.95 17.81 11.71
C ARG A 195 8.90 18.67 10.99
N ASN A 196 7.65 18.63 11.48
CA ASN A 196 6.53 19.45 10.98
C ASN A 196 6.36 19.41 9.44
N SER A 197 6.72 18.29 8.81
CA SER A 197 6.70 18.09 7.37
C SER A 197 5.81 16.90 7.02
N SER A 198 5.66 16.62 5.72
CA SER A 198 4.95 15.46 5.20
C SER A 198 5.63 14.98 3.91
N PRO A 199 5.24 13.81 3.36
CA PRO A 199 5.70 13.38 2.04
C PRO A 199 5.40 14.38 0.91
N ALA A 200 4.39 15.24 1.08
CA ALA A 200 3.98 16.22 0.07
C ALA A 200 4.83 17.51 0.10
N THR A 201 5.72 17.67 1.09
CA THR A 201 6.63 18.82 1.14
C THR A 201 7.50 18.85 -0.10
N THR A 202 7.61 20.01 -0.76
CA THR A 202 8.22 20.17 -2.09
C THR A 202 9.56 19.46 -2.26
N GLY A 203 10.52 19.65 -1.35
CA GLY A 203 11.83 19.00 -1.45
C GLY A 203 11.76 17.47 -1.32
N VAL A 204 10.91 16.97 -0.44
CA VAL A 204 10.71 15.53 -0.21
C VAL A 204 10.07 14.87 -1.45
N ALA A 205 9.04 15.51 -2.00
CA ALA A 205 8.40 15.03 -3.23
C ALA A 205 9.33 15.10 -4.44
N GLN A 206 10.15 16.16 -4.55
CA GLN A 206 11.10 16.32 -5.65
C GLN A 206 12.21 15.26 -5.62
N ILE A 207 12.79 14.97 -4.46
CA ILE A 207 13.85 13.95 -4.39
C ILE A 207 13.29 12.55 -4.62
N ALA A 208 12.10 12.23 -4.10
CA ALA A 208 11.44 10.97 -4.39
C ALA A 208 11.21 10.80 -5.90
N ALA A 209 10.67 11.83 -6.57
CA ALA A 209 10.45 11.81 -8.01
C ALA A 209 11.76 11.73 -8.82
N ALA A 210 12.84 12.38 -8.36
CA ALA A 210 14.14 12.32 -9.02
C ALA A 210 14.75 10.91 -8.96
N ILE A 211 14.61 10.22 -7.83
CA ILE A 211 15.06 8.82 -7.68
C ILE A 211 14.20 7.88 -8.54
N GLU A 212 12.87 8.04 -8.49
CA GLU A 212 11.92 7.22 -9.26
C GLU A 212 12.15 7.34 -10.77
N ALA A 213 12.56 8.51 -11.26
CA ALA A 213 12.92 8.72 -12.66
C ALA A 213 14.27 8.09 -13.06
N GLU A 214 15.21 7.93 -12.12
CA GLU A 214 16.54 7.35 -12.37
C GLU A 214 16.51 5.81 -12.35
N TYR A 215 15.77 5.21 -11.43
CA TYR A 215 15.70 3.75 -11.25
C TYR A 215 14.28 3.22 -11.43
N THR A 216 13.89 3.00 -12.68
CA THR A 216 12.54 2.52 -13.02
C THR A 216 12.26 1.07 -12.60
N ASP A 217 13.32 0.28 -12.35
CA ASP A 217 13.21 -1.10 -11.87
C ASP A 217 13.14 -1.17 -10.34
N ASP A 218 13.65 -0.15 -9.64
CA ASP A 218 13.50 0.00 -8.19
C ASP A 218 12.08 0.48 -7.86
N GLN A 219 11.74 0.50 -6.56
CA GLN A 219 10.55 1.18 -6.07
C GLN A 219 10.92 2.32 -5.12
N VAL A 220 10.16 3.41 -5.17
CA VAL A 220 10.30 4.54 -4.25
C VAL A 220 9.06 4.66 -3.37
N LEU A 221 9.27 4.46 -2.07
CA LEU A 221 8.26 4.63 -1.04
C LEU A 221 8.53 5.91 -0.25
N VAL A 222 7.45 6.53 0.22
CA VAL A 222 7.51 7.62 1.18
C VAL A 222 7.04 7.13 2.54
N LEU A 223 7.81 7.45 3.59
CA LEU A 223 7.39 7.24 4.98
C LEU A 223 6.59 8.44 5.47
N ASP A 224 5.27 8.26 5.56
CA ASP A 224 4.35 9.25 6.09
C ASP A 224 4.26 9.09 7.62
N TRP A 225 5.02 9.91 8.33
CA TRP A 225 4.97 10.01 9.78
C TRP A 225 4.51 11.41 10.21
N THR A 226 3.78 12.12 9.34
CA THR A 226 3.31 13.51 9.55
C THR A 226 2.68 13.73 10.92
N ALA A 227 1.86 12.77 11.39
CA ALA A 227 1.20 12.85 12.68
C ALA A 227 2.17 12.80 13.88
N ALA A 228 3.26 12.05 13.73
CA ALA A 228 4.32 11.88 14.73
C ALA A 228 5.38 12.99 14.64
N ALA A 229 5.70 13.48 13.44
CA ALA A 229 6.64 14.59 13.21
C ALA A 229 6.13 15.94 13.74
N ALA A 230 4.83 16.07 13.95
CA ALA A 230 4.19 17.28 14.45
C ALA A 230 4.68 17.64 15.86
N SER A 231 5.35 18.79 15.98
CA SER A 231 5.95 19.29 17.23
C SER A 231 5.65 20.76 17.51
N GLY A 232 4.77 21.38 16.72
CA GLY A 232 4.42 22.80 16.86
C GLY A 232 5.61 23.73 16.58
N LEU A 233 5.47 25.01 16.93
CA LEU A 233 6.49 26.04 16.63
C LEU A 233 7.76 25.89 17.48
N ILE A 234 7.62 25.55 18.76
CA ILE A 234 8.72 25.59 19.76
C ILE A 234 9.04 24.19 20.35
N GLY A 235 8.19 23.18 20.14
CA GLY A 235 8.35 21.87 20.78
C GLY A 235 9.24 20.89 20.01
N GLY A 236 9.88 19.97 20.75
CA GLY A 236 10.64 18.81 20.25
C GLY A 236 9.90 17.48 20.40
N SER A 237 8.60 17.49 20.70
CA SER A 237 7.85 16.28 21.09
C SER A 237 7.81 15.18 20.03
N GLY A 238 7.87 15.54 18.75
CA GLY A 238 7.89 14.58 17.65
C GLY A 238 9.19 13.79 17.56
N GLU A 239 10.27 14.30 18.13
CA GLU A 239 11.56 13.62 18.19
C GLU A 239 11.48 12.31 19.00
N ASN A 240 10.61 12.27 20.01
CA ASN A 240 10.34 11.09 20.82
C ASN A 240 9.79 9.90 20.00
N PHE A 241 9.29 10.16 18.80
CA PHE A 241 8.76 9.15 17.90
C PHE A 241 9.79 8.63 16.89
N ILE A 242 11.02 9.16 16.82
CA ILE A 242 12.04 8.71 15.87
C ILE A 242 12.28 7.19 15.97
N LYS A 243 12.63 6.69 17.17
CA LYS A 243 12.85 5.24 17.37
C LYS A 243 11.59 4.40 17.17
N PRO A 244 10.41 4.76 17.74
CA PRO A 244 9.17 4.03 17.46
C PRO A 244 8.81 3.94 15.97
N VAL A 245 9.02 5.02 15.21
CA VAL A 245 8.76 5.07 13.76
C VAL A 245 9.76 4.20 13.01
N ALA A 246 11.05 4.29 13.33
CA ALA A 246 12.09 3.46 12.72
C ALA A 246 11.85 1.97 12.95
N ALA A 247 11.55 1.57 14.19
CA ALA A 247 11.26 0.18 14.54
C ALA A 247 10.01 -0.35 13.81
N TRP A 248 8.95 0.47 13.71
CA TRP A 248 7.75 0.11 12.95
C TRP A 248 8.06 -0.04 11.45
N ALA A 249 8.77 0.91 10.85
CA ALA A 249 9.10 0.91 9.42
C ALA A 249 9.98 -0.31 9.06
N ALA A 250 11.02 -0.56 9.84
CA ALA A 250 11.88 -1.74 9.68
C ALA A 250 11.08 -3.06 9.79
N SER A 251 10.27 -3.19 10.85
CA SER A 251 9.49 -4.40 11.08
C SER A 251 8.43 -4.65 9.99
N VAL A 252 7.77 -3.61 9.50
CA VAL A 252 6.69 -3.77 8.50
C VAL A 252 7.25 -4.05 7.10
N LEU A 253 8.40 -3.47 6.74
CA LEU A 253 9.09 -3.76 5.48
C LEU A 253 9.57 -5.23 5.45
N VAL A 254 10.27 -5.67 6.50
CA VAL A 254 10.72 -7.08 6.61
C VAL A 254 9.53 -8.03 6.66
N GLY A 255 8.48 -7.68 7.41
CA GLY A 255 7.24 -8.47 7.46
C GLY A 255 6.51 -8.57 6.12
N TYR A 256 6.68 -7.57 5.24
CA TYR A 256 6.14 -7.58 3.88
C TYR A 256 7.01 -8.38 2.89
N GLY A 257 8.28 -8.63 3.25
CA GLY A 257 9.24 -9.38 2.45
C GLY A 257 10.40 -8.56 1.89
N ILE A 258 10.48 -7.25 2.21
CA ILE A 258 11.60 -6.39 1.80
C ILE A 258 12.72 -6.55 2.82
N THR A 259 13.86 -7.06 2.36
CA THR A 259 15.02 -7.39 3.19
C THR A 259 15.92 -6.18 3.44
N ALA A 260 16.76 -6.24 4.48
CA ALA A 260 17.57 -5.09 4.91
C ALA A 260 18.56 -4.61 3.83
N ASP A 261 19.10 -5.54 3.03
CA ASP A 261 20.00 -5.29 1.90
C ASP A 261 19.29 -4.75 0.65
N GLU A 262 17.96 -4.72 0.63
CA GLU A 262 17.15 -4.06 -0.41
C GLU A 262 16.72 -2.64 0.00
N ILE A 263 16.92 -2.24 1.26
CA ILE A 263 16.45 -0.96 1.80
C ILE A 263 17.51 0.14 1.62
N ASN A 264 17.15 1.18 0.86
CA ASN A 264 17.94 2.38 0.65
C ASN A 264 17.19 3.58 1.25
N VAL A 265 17.76 4.26 2.24
CA VAL A 265 17.05 5.34 2.95
C VAL A 265 17.51 6.71 2.47
N VAL A 266 16.57 7.62 2.23
CA VAL A 266 16.85 9.04 2.01
C VAL A 266 16.10 9.83 3.08
N GLY A 267 16.81 10.37 4.07
CA GLY A 267 16.20 11.02 5.22
C GLY A 267 16.58 12.49 5.33
N HIS A 268 15.58 13.37 5.46
CA HIS A 268 15.81 14.81 5.70
C HIS A 268 15.61 15.16 7.17
N SER A 269 16.53 15.95 7.76
CA SER A 269 16.39 16.45 9.13
C SER A 269 16.19 15.28 10.11
N TRP A 270 15.13 15.26 10.92
CA TRP A 270 14.78 14.09 11.76
C TRP A 270 14.54 12.79 10.99
N GLY A 271 14.17 12.88 9.71
CA GLY A 271 14.04 11.71 8.83
C GLY A 271 15.37 10.99 8.60
N ALA A 272 16.51 11.70 8.66
CA ALA A 272 17.83 11.07 8.61
C ALA A 272 18.04 10.13 9.80
N TYR A 273 17.58 10.53 10.99
CA TYR A 273 17.69 9.73 12.21
C TYR A 273 16.76 8.53 12.21
N ILE A 274 15.56 8.66 11.65
CA ILE A 274 14.72 7.48 11.41
C ILE A 274 15.46 6.47 10.53
N GLY A 275 16.17 6.93 9.49
CA GLY A 275 17.00 6.06 8.65
C GLY A 275 18.14 5.35 9.38
N ALA A 276 18.90 6.08 10.20
CA ALA A 276 19.96 5.48 11.02
C ALA A 276 19.41 4.45 12.02
N GLU A 277 18.31 4.77 12.69
CA GLU A 277 17.65 3.88 13.65
C GLU A 277 17.03 2.66 12.96
N MET A 278 16.54 2.78 11.72
CA MET A 278 16.13 1.62 10.92
C MET A 278 17.33 0.69 10.69
N GLY A 279 18.50 1.24 10.37
CA GLY A 279 19.75 0.50 10.30
C GLY A 279 20.12 -0.18 11.61
N GLU A 280 19.96 0.49 12.76
CA GLU A 280 20.19 -0.15 14.07
C GLU A 280 19.26 -1.34 14.32
N VAL A 281 17.97 -1.19 14.04
CA VAL A 281 16.98 -2.25 14.22
C VAL A 281 17.27 -3.44 13.31
N LEU A 282 17.77 -3.18 12.10
CA LEU A 282 18.07 -4.19 11.09
C LEU A 282 19.54 -4.66 11.10
N THR A 283 20.34 -4.25 12.08
CA THR A 283 21.82 -4.33 12.09
C THR A 283 22.48 -3.36 11.10
N GLU A 284 22.06 -3.38 9.83
CA GLU A 284 22.42 -2.39 8.81
C GLU A 284 21.34 -2.36 7.72
N VAL A 285 21.13 -1.21 7.07
CA VAL A 285 20.40 -1.14 5.78
C VAL A 285 21.41 -1.10 4.62
N ASN A 286 20.95 -1.26 3.37
CA ASN A 286 21.86 -1.17 2.23
C ASN A 286 22.54 0.20 2.16
N THR A 287 21.76 1.29 2.10
CA THR A 287 22.33 2.64 1.99
C THR A 287 21.58 3.67 2.83
N ILE A 288 22.29 4.72 3.26
CA ILE A 288 21.68 5.91 3.85
C ILE A 288 22.18 7.17 3.14
N MET A 289 21.25 7.97 2.62
CA MET A 289 21.46 9.34 2.18
C MET A 289 20.83 10.29 3.20
N ALA A 290 21.67 10.91 4.03
CA ALA A 290 21.30 11.80 5.10
C ALA A 290 21.34 13.27 4.63
N LEU A 291 20.19 13.93 4.61
CA LEU A 291 20.02 15.29 4.08
C LEU A 291 19.82 16.27 5.22
N ASP A 292 20.86 17.05 5.46
CA ASP A 292 21.00 18.01 6.56
C ASP A 292 20.41 17.48 7.89
N PRO A 293 20.97 16.38 8.44
CA PRO A 293 20.52 15.78 9.71
C PRO A 293 20.37 16.84 10.80
N ALA A 294 19.29 16.78 11.58
CA ALA A 294 18.97 17.89 12.49
C ALA A 294 19.93 18.00 13.69
N THR A 295 20.31 19.18 14.16
CA THR A 295 20.94 19.30 15.49
C THR A 295 20.05 18.74 16.59
N ASP A 296 20.64 18.41 17.74
CA ASP A 296 19.90 18.07 18.95
C ASP A 296 18.96 19.24 19.32
N PHE A 297 17.64 18.98 19.27
CA PHE A 297 16.65 20.03 19.43
C PHE A 297 16.17 20.08 20.89
N PRO A 298 16.12 21.25 21.54
CA PRO A 298 15.71 21.34 22.92
C PRO A 298 14.27 20.85 23.13
N GLY A 299 14.09 19.97 24.12
CA GLY A 299 12.77 19.48 24.55
C GLY A 299 12.35 18.12 23.97
N GLY A 300 13.19 17.47 23.16
CA GLY A 300 13.07 16.04 22.84
C GLY A 300 13.80 15.15 23.85
N SER A 301 13.52 13.84 23.82
CA SER A 301 14.27 12.82 24.60
C SER A 301 15.34 12.10 23.79
N TYR A 302 15.48 12.43 22.51
CA TYR A 302 16.41 11.81 21.58
C TYR A 302 17.66 12.68 21.52
N ASN A 303 18.85 12.07 21.42
CA ASN A 303 20.08 12.85 21.31
C ASN A 303 20.98 12.25 20.23
N PRO A 304 20.87 12.72 18.98
CA PRO A 304 21.61 12.14 17.87
C PRO A 304 23.13 12.27 18.03
N GLU A 305 23.60 13.27 18.79
CA GLU A 305 25.00 13.55 19.03
C GLU A 305 25.60 12.79 20.22
N GLY A 306 24.78 12.02 20.94
CA GLY A 306 25.19 11.22 22.08
C GLY A 306 25.18 11.94 23.43
N THR A 307 25.15 11.14 24.51
CA THR A 307 25.24 11.65 25.89
C THR A 307 26.68 12.08 26.24
N SER A 308 26.90 12.63 27.44
CA SER A 308 28.21 13.02 28.00
C SER A 308 29.29 11.92 28.04
N SER A 309 28.97 10.70 27.59
CA SER A 309 29.89 9.58 27.32
C SER A 309 30.64 9.69 25.98
N GLY A 310 30.26 10.63 25.10
CA GLY A 310 31.02 10.96 23.88
C GLY A 310 30.80 10.05 22.67
N VAL A 311 29.97 9.02 22.77
CA VAL A 311 29.58 8.16 21.64
C VAL A 311 28.30 8.69 21.01
N PRO A 312 28.29 9.09 19.72
CA PRO A 312 27.06 9.49 19.03
C PRO A 312 26.03 8.37 19.04
N GLU A 313 24.78 8.70 19.37
CA GLU A 313 23.66 7.77 19.23
C GLU A 313 23.52 7.38 17.76
N VAL A 314 23.59 8.36 16.85
CA VAL A 314 23.52 8.16 15.40
C VAL A 314 24.91 8.00 14.78
N ASN A 315 25.10 6.96 13.97
CA ASN A 315 26.26 6.81 13.10
C ASN A 315 25.86 6.20 11.76
N PHE A 316 25.86 7.00 10.70
CA PHE A 316 25.36 6.58 9.39
C PHE A 316 26.17 5.44 8.76
N ALA A 317 27.51 5.49 8.85
CA ALA A 317 28.38 4.43 8.31
C ALA A 317 28.27 3.11 9.09
N ARG A 318 27.98 3.15 10.41
CA ARG A 318 27.72 1.95 11.21
C ARG A 318 26.38 1.29 10.86
N ASN A 319 25.40 2.11 10.47
CA ASN A 319 24.01 1.68 10.30
C ASN A 319 23.62 1.41 8.84
N SER A 320 24.58 1.46 7.93
CA SER A 320 24.37 1.12 6.53
C SER A 320 25.62 0.49 5.92
N ARG A 321 25.48 -0.23 4.81
CA ARG A 321 26.65 -0.72 4.06
C ARG A 321 27.43 0.43 3.41
N TYR A 322 26.75 1.54 3.09
CA TYR A 322 27.37 2.77 2.64
C TYR A 322 26.45 3.97 2.84
N SER A 323 27.03 5.12 3.16
CA SER A 323 26.27 6.32 3.47
C SER A 323 26.85 7.61 2.89
N TRP A 324 25.95 8.48 2.45
CA TRP A 324 26.25 9.87 2.12
C TRP A 324 25.54 10.81 3.07
N ALA A 325 26.23 11.86 3.52
CA ALA A 325 25.60 12.95 4.27
C ALA A 325 25.82 14.31 3.62
N PHE A 326 24.78 15.14 3.56
CA PHE A 326 24.83 16.48 3.01
C PHE A 326 24.52 17.48 4.12
N TYR A 327 25.53 18.21 4.58
CA TYR A 327 25.40 19.19 5.66
C TYR A 327 25.30 20.61 5.10
N GLU A 328 24.26 21.35 5.45
CA GLU A 328 24.14 22.76 5.08
C GLU A 328 24.97 23.63 6.04
N SER A 329 25.89 24.42 5.49
CA SER A 329 26.88 25.19 6.26
C SER A 329 26.52 26.66 6.48
N ALA A 330 25.34 27.13 6.08
CA ALA A 330 24.95 28.53 6.09
C ALA A 330 23.83 28.86 7.09
N LYS A 331 24.05 29.93 7.86
CA LYS A 331 23.09 30.73 8.66
C LYS A 331 22.27 30.05 9.77
N ASP A 332 21.93 28.78 9.67
CA ASP A 332 20.91 28.19 10.53
C ASP A 332 21.49 27.13 11.48
N ILE A 333 20.98 27.13 12.71
CA ILE A 333 21.40 26.21 13.79
C ILE A 333 20.73 24.85 13.70
N TYR A 334 20.08 24.51 12.58
CA TYR A 334 19.19 23.37 12.49
C TYR A 334 19.86 22.08 12.01
N GLY A 335 20.99 22.15 11.28
CA GLY A 335 21.75 20.99 10.84
C GLY A 335 22.88 20.63 11.80
N SER A 336 23.17 19.33 11.96
CA SER A 336 24.30 18.81 12.74
C SER A 336 25.47 18.47 11.81
N ALA A 337 26.52 19.28 11.91
CA ALA A 337 27.81 18.96 11.31
C ALA A 337 28.38 17.64 11.85
N LYS A 338 28.17 17.39 13.16
CA LYS A 338 28.74 16.25 13.88
C LYS A 338 28.17 14.92 13.40
N THR A 339 26.85 14.80 13.29
CA THR A 339 26.25 13.55 12.81
C THR A 339 26.47 13.35 11.32
N SER A 340 26.46 14.42 10.52
CA SER A 340 26.79 14.34 9.09
C SER A 340 28.18 13.75 8.85
N ALA A 341 29.17 14.09 9.68
CA ALA A 341 30.53 13.56 9.61
C ALA A 341 30.65 12.07 9.96
N THR A 342 29.57 11.39 10.36
CA THR A 342 29.56 9.94 10.64
C THR A 342 29.28 9.09 9.40
N ALA A 343 28.92 9.70 8.27
CA ALA A 343 28.73 8.99 7.01
C ALA A 343 30.07 8.60 6.37
N ASP A 344 30.04 7.62 5.47
CA ASP A 344 31.22 7.17 4.71
C ASP A 344 31.77 8.27 3.80
N GLU A 345 30.86 9.08 3.23
CA GLU A 345 31.19 10.32 2.56
C GLU A 345 30.26 11.43 3.02
N SER A 346 30.82 12.60 3.32
CA SER A 346 30.02 13.76 3.70
C SER A 346 30.35 15.01 2.89
N PHE A 347 29.35 15.84 2.66
CA PHE A 347 29.43 17.00 1.76
C PHE A 347 28.96 18.26 2.47
N VAL A 348 29.67 19.36 2.24
CA VAL A 348 29.22 20.68 2.67
C VAL A 348 28.38 21.30 1.57
N VAL A 349 27.15 21.71 1.89
CA VAL A 349 26.27 22.49 1.03
C VAL A 349 26.33 23.96 1.45
N ARG A 350 26.47 24.86 0.48
CA ARG A 350 26.54 26.31 0.69
C ARG A 350 25.46 27.02 -0.11
N ASN A 351 25.10 28.22 0.35
CA ASN A 351 24.11 29.10 -0.28
C ASN A 351 22.71 28.47 -0.35
N SER A 352 22.38 27.56 0.57
CA SER A 352 21.05 26.96 0.70
C SER A 352 20.50 27.27 2.10
N ASP A 353 19.57 26.45 2.58
CA ASP A 353 19.10 26.43 3.95
C ASP A 353 18.61 25.02 4.31
N HIS A 354 18.34 24.79 5.60
CA HIS A 354 17.93 23.48 6.12
C HIS A 354 16.77 22.84 5.36
N SER A 355 15.81 23.64 4.87
CA SER A 355 14.64 23.12 4.15
C SER A 355 14.91 22.95 2.65
N LYS A 356 15.85 23.71 2.08
CA LYS A 356 16.13 23.72 0.64
C LYS A 356 17.25 22.78 0.22
N THR A 357 18.13 22.34 1.11
CA THR A 357 19.21 21.40 0.78
C THR A 357 18.71 20.13 0.10
N VAL A 358 17.53 19.62 0.51
CA VAL A 358 16.88 18.47 -0.15
C VAL A 358 16.63 18.73 -1.64
N GLN A 359 16.26 19.95 -2.02
CA GLN A 359 16.03 20.34 -3.41
C GLN A 359 17.33 20.46 -4.20
N VAL A 360 18.43 20.88 -3.56
CA VAL A 360 19.77 20.89 -4.18
C VAL A 360 20.18 19.46 -4.53
N VAL A 361 19.99 18.51 -3.62
CA VAL A 361 20.32 17.09 -3.88
C VAL A 361 19.38 16.47 -4.90
N ALA A 362 18.08 16.79 -4.87
CA ALA A 362 17.15 16.40 -5.93
C ALA A 362 17.59 16.93 -7.31
N ASP A 363 18.08 18.17 -7.38
CA ASP A 363 18.62 18.75 -8.61
C ASP A 363 19.87 18.02 -9.11
N ILE A 364 20.77 17.60 -8.21
CA ILE A 364 21.94 16.77 -8.54
C ILE A 364 21.48 15.45 -9.15
N ILE A 365 20.59 14.71 -8.48
CA ILE A 365 20.09 13.41 -8.95
C ILE A 365 19.38 13.56 -10.30
N SER A 366 18.52 14.56 -10.47
CA SER A 366 17.80 14.80 -11.72
C SER A 366 18.72 15.09 -12.92
N ARG A 367 19.96 15.50 -12.67
CA ARG A 367 20.98 15.78 -13.70
C ARG A 367 21.84 14.56 -14.00
N ASN A 368 21.75 13.48 -13.24
CA ASN A 368 22.49 12.23 -13.51
C ASN A 368 22.07 11.60 -14.85
N GLN A 369 20.82 11.84 -15.28
CA GLN A 369 20.30 11.53 -16.62
C GLN A 369 21.08 12.18 -17.77
N ALA A 370 21.86 13.24 -17.51
CA ALA A 370 22.68 13.93 -18.51
C ALA A 370 24.15 13.58 -18.29
N THR A 371 24.87 13.23 -19.37
CA THR A 371 26.33 13.01 -19.38
C THR A 371 27.07 14.30 -18.97
N SER A 372 27.10 14.59 -17.67
CA SER A 372 27.72 15.77 -17.07
C SER A 372 28.84 15.32 -16.14
N LEU A 373 29.85 16.18 -15.96
CA LEU A 373 30.95 15.91 -15.04
C LEU A 373 30.47 15.79 -13.58
N LEU A 374 29.33 16.42 -13.25
CA LEU A 374 28.67 16.30 -11.96
C LEU A 374 28.06 14.92 -11.76
N ALA A 375 27.39 14.38 -12.78
CA ALA A 375 26.71 13.09 -12.71
C ALA A 375 27.65 11.96 -12.30
N ALA A 376 28.88 11.98 -12.83
CA ALA A 376 29.91 11.01 -12.48
C ALA A 376 30.34 11.05 -11.00
N GLN A 377 30.04 12.12 -10.25
CA GLN A 377 30.45 12.25 -8.84
C GLN A 377 29.38 11.77 -7.85
N PHE A 378 28.11 11.89 -8.23
CA PHE A 378 26.94 11.55 -7.42
C PHE A 378 26.06 10.48 -8.10
N ASP A 379 26.69 9.55 -8.83
CA ASP A 379 26.04 8.38 -9.38
C ASP A 379 25.48 7.51 -8.25
N LEU A 380 24.16 7.32 -8.23
CA LEU A 380 23.50 6.55 -7.18
C LEU A 380 23.87 5.06 -7.26
N GLN A 381 24.35 4.54 -8.41
CA GLN A 381 24.88 3.17 -8.48
C GLN A 381 26.12 3.01 -7.61
N ARG A 382 26.91 4.08 -7.44
CA ARG A 382 28.06 4.08 -6.55
C ARG A 382 27.63 3.96 -5.08
N LEU A 383 26.57 4.66 -4.71
CA LEU A 383 25.95 4.55 -3.38
C LEU A 383 25.45 3.11 -3.16
N LEU A 384 24.69 2.55 -4.10
CA LEU A 384 24.16 1.19 -4.04
C LEU A 384 25.24 0.10 -4.01
N ALA A 385 26.37 0.32 -4.69
CA ALA A 385 27.49 -0.61 -4.75
C ALA A 385 28.47 -0.47 -3.57
N ALA A 386 28.20 0.40 -2.60
CA ALA A 386 29.10 0.73 -1.48
C ALA A 386 30.51 1.13 -1.94
N ALA A 387 30.59 1.98 -2.96
CA ALA A 387 31.85 2.36 -3.60
C ALA A 387 32.24 3.81 -3.26
N ALA A 388 33.51 4.01 -2.89
CA ALA A 388 34.07 5.35 -2.74
C ALA A 388 34.18 6.06 -4.09
N ASN A 389 34.09 7.40 -4.06
CA ASN A 389 34.38 8.19 -5.26
C ASN A 389 35.84 7.97 -5.69
N PRO A 390 36.10 7.68 -6.96
CA PRO A 390 37.45 7.33 -7.41
C PRO A 390 38.37 8.54 -7.62
N ILE A 391 37.85 9.77 -7.58
CA ILE A 391 38.57 10.97 -8.00
C ILE A 391 38.97 11.85 -6.80
N TRP A 392 38.05 12.10 -5.87
CA TRP A 392 38.38 12.97 -4.75
C TRP A 392 39.18 12.25 -3.67
N VAL A 393 40.15 12.96 -3.10
CA VAL A 393 40.80 12.53 -1.86
C VAL A 393 39.80 12.79 -0.74
N THR A 394 39.67 11.81 0.16
CA THR A 394 38.71 11.91 1.23
C THR A 394 39.10 12.93 2.28
N ASN A 395 38.13 13.45 3.01
CA ASN A 395 38.31 14.22 4.23
C ASN A 395 39.18 15.48 4.05
N GLN A 396 38.73 16.40 3.18
CA GLN A 396 39.51 17.54 2.71
C GLN A 396 38.91 18.91 3.05
N PHE A 397 37.67 19.00 3.51
CA PHE A 397 36.99 20.26 3.76
C PHE A 397 36.41 20.32 5.17
N ASN A 398 36.53 21.49 5.81
CA ASN A 398 35.91 21.75 7.11
C ASN A 398 34.44 22.17 6.97
N ILE A 399 33.75 22.38 8.10
CA ILE A 399 32.34 22.81 8.14
C ILE A 399 32.05 24.09 7.35
N ASN A 400 33.05 24.95 7.14
CA ASN A 400 32.92 26.21 6.41
C ASN A 400 33.25 26.05 4.91
N GLY A 401 33.44 24.82 4.44
CA GLY A 401 33.87 24.50 3.07
C GLY A 401 35.28 24.97 2.74
N GLN A 402 36.14 25.17 3.73
CA GLN A 402 37.55 25.52 3.52
C GLN A 402 38.40 24.26 3.49
N ARG A 403 39.32 24.19 2.52
CA ARG A 403 40.18 23.01 2.35
C ARG A 403 41.24 22.93 3.45
N ALA A 404 41.32 21.80 4.12
CA ALA A 404 42.45 21.37 4.96
C ALA A 404 42.46 19.84 5.06
N ASP A 405 43.64 19.24 5.21
CA ASP A 405 43.77 17.78 5.28
C ASP A 405 43.15 17.24 6.59
N GLY A 406 42.48 16.09 6.51
CA GLY A 406 41.90 15.40 7.68
C GLY A 406 40.63 16.05 8.23
N GLN A 407 39.94 16.88 7.45
CA GLN A 407 38.65 17.46 7.82
C GLN A 407 37.50 16.55 7.39
N PRO A 408 36.32 16.55 8.03
CA PRO A 408 35.35 15.47 7.87
C PRO A 408 34.58 15.41 6.54
N TYR A 409 34.75 16.38 5.64
CA TYR A 409 33.96 16.47 4.39
C TYR A 409 34.79 16.27 3.14
N GLU A 410 34.20 15.61 2.14
CA GLU A 410 34.83 15.24 0.87
C GLU A 410 34.89 16.40 -0.11
N ALA A 411 33.78 17.15 -0.20
CA ALA A 411 33.59 18.17 -1.20
C ALA A 411 32.61 19.26 -0.76
N VAL A 412 32.60 20.37 -1.51
CA VAL A 412 31.74 21.52 -1.28
C VAL A 412 30.81 21.72 -2.47
N LEU A 413 29.53 21.67 -2.21
CA LEU A 413 28.44 21.97 -3.12
C LEU A 413 27.98 23.41 -2.89
N ALA A 414 27.85 24.21 -3.94
CA ALA A 414 27.30 25.56 -3.83
C ALA A 414 26.02 25.66 -4.66
N ALA A 415 24.93 26.06 -4.01
CA ALA A 415 23.68 26.33 -4.68
C ALA A 415 23.70 27.70 -5.39
N ALA A 416 22.94 27.78 -6.49
CA ALA A 416 22.67 29.02 -7.21
C ALA A 416 21.79 29.97 -6.38
N SER A 417 21.58 31.18 -6.91
CA SER A 417 20.59 32.11 -6.35
C SER A 417 19.22 31.42 -6.20
N GLY A 418 18.62 31.56 -5.01
CA GLY A 418 17.39 30.85 -4.62
C GLY A 418 17.63 29.59 -3.79
N GLY A 419 18.85 29.04 -3.78
CA GLY A 419 19.28 28.00 -2.84
C GLY A 419 18.73 26.60 -3.10
N VAL A 420 18.14 26.34 -4.27
CA VAL A 420 17.48 25.05 -4.60
C VAL A 420 18.10 24.33 -5.79
N LYS A 421 18.96 25.00 -6.56
CA LYS A 421 19.63 24.42 -7.74
C LYS A 421 21.13 24.38 -7.50
N ILE A 422 21.79 23.29 -7.88
CA ILE A 422 23.25 23.22 -7.76
C ILE A 422 23.89 24.14 -8.81
N GLN A 423 24.92 24.89 -8.41
CA GLN A 423 25.69 25.77 -9.30
C GLN A 423 27.12 25.28 -9.49
N SER A 424 27.74 24.78 -8.43
CA SER A 424 29.08 24.23 -8.53
C SER A 424 29.39 23.15 -7.50
N LEU A 425 30.36 22.31 -7.86
CA LEU A 425 30.99 21.31 -7.00
C LEU A 425 32.49 21.62 -6.92
N THR A 426 33.04 21.68 -5.72
CA THR A 426 34.48 21.83 -5.45
C THR A 426 35.00 20.62 -4.69
N PHE A 427 36.05 19.98 -5.17
CA PHE A 427 36.69 18.83 -4.52
C PHE A 427 38.21 18.86 -4.70
N TYR A 428 38.96 18.04 -3.98
CA TYR A 428 40.42 17.92 -4.14
C TYR A 428 40.79 16.57 -4.72
N ASN A 429 41.59 16.52 -5.79
CA ASN A 429 41.94 15.28 -6.49
C ASN A 429 43.33 14.72 -6.14
N GLY A 430 43.95 15.19 -5.06
CA GLY A 430 45.30 14.80 -4.65
C GLY A 430 46.42 15.66 -5.23
N THR A 431 46.12 16.51 -6.23
CA THR A 431 47.08 17.47 -6.78
C THR A 431 46.61 18.91 -6.59
N SER A 432 45.36 19.22 -6.94
CA SER A 432 44.79 20.56 -6.81
C SER A 432 43.28 20.52 -6.60
N SER A 433 42.72 21.62 -6.06
CA SER A 433 41.28 21.79 -5.97
C SER A 433 40.68 21.91 -7.37
N GLN A 434 39.68 21.10 -7.65
CA GLN A 434 38.88 21.11 -8.87
C GLN A 434 37.56 21.82 -8.63
N VAL A 435 37.04 22.48 -9.65
CA VAL A 435 35.71 23.11 -9.63
C VAL A 435 34.95 22.71 -10.89
N ILE A 436 33.78 22.11 -10.71
CA ILE A 436 32.80 21.85 -11.76
C ILE A 436 31.72 22.93 -11.63
N THR A 437 31.54 23.74 -12.67
CA THR A 437 30.45 24.72 -12.79
C THR A 437 29.36 24.14 -13.70
N ILE A 438 28.10 24.32 -13.30
CA ILE A 438 26.93 23.67 -13.90
C ILE A 438 26.10 24.64 -14.74
#